data_AF-A0A3B1E441-F1
#
_entry.id   AF-A0A3B1E441-F1
#
_cell.length_a   1.000
_cell.length_b   1.000
_cell.length_c   1.000
_cell.angle_alpha   90.00
_cell.angle_beta   90.00
_cell.angle_gamma   90.00
#
_symmetry.space_group_name_H-M   'P 1'
#
loop_
_entity.id
_entity.type
_entity.pdbx_description
1 polymer ?
#
loop_
_entity_poly.entity_id
_entity_poly.type
_entity_poly.pdbx_seq_one_letter_code
_entity_poly.pdbx_strand_id
1 'polypeptide(L)'
;MKIAFHSNQLCERGSEIALYDYVYFNEKLLNNRSVIISNKNNDLSALEKFQQQFQVFLYDDFCEVDRFLKKEGFDIFYTIKMGKNDGIVSTVCKKVVHCVFCADDPHGDMFMPAFLLG
;
A
#
# COMPACT_ATOMS: atom_id res chain seq x y z
N MET A 1 3.16 0.96 -15.77
CA MET A 1 2.48 1.86 -14.82
C MET A 1 3.36 2.05 -13.59
N LYS A 2 3.17 3.15 -12.84
CA LYS A 2 3.83 3.45 -11.57
C LYS A 2 2.82 3.30 -10.44
N ILE A 3 3.02 2.32 -9.58
CA ILE A 3 2.06 1.92 -8.54
C ILE A 3 2.70 2.10 -7.16
N ALA A 4 2.00 2.79 -6.27
CA ALA A 4 2.39 2.92 -4.87
C ALA A 4 1.60 1.93 -4.02
N PHE A 5 2.29 1.09 -3.29
CA PHE A 5 1.73 0.09 -2.40
C PHE A 5 1.86 0.56 -0.96
N HIS A 6 0.76 0.56 -0.21
CA HIS A 6 0.70 1.06 1.15
C HIS A 6 0.24 -0.01 2.13
N SER A 7 0.97 -0.11 3.23
CA SER A 7 0.51 -0.70 4.49
C SER A 7 0.87 0.24 5.63
N ASN A 8 0.13 0.15 6.75
CA ASN A 8 0.40 0.96 7.93
C ASN A 8 1.69 0.57 8.65
N GLN A 9 2.15 -0.68 8.50
CA GLN A 9 3.39 -1.17 9.11
C GLN A 9 4.18 -2.03 8.12
N LEU A 10 5.46 -2.27 8.43
CA LEU A 10 6.34 -3.18 7.71
C LEU A 10 6.91 -4.23 8.66
N CYS A 11 6.21 -5.35 8.78
CA CYS A 11 6.61 -6.51 9.57
C CYS A 11 6.59 -7.80 8.73
N GLU A 12 6.98 -8.93 9.30
CA GLU A 12 7.02 -10.23 8.59
C GLU A 12 5.75 -11.08 8.79
N ARG A 13 4.58 -10.45 8.98
CA ARG A 13 3.33 -11.14 9.31
C ARG A 13 2.15 -10.57 8.54
N GLY A 14 1.07 -11.34 8.46
CA GLY A 14 -0.23 -10.87 7.99
C GLY A 14 -0.20 -10.30 6.57
N SER A 15 -0.84 -9.14 6.40
CA SER A 15 -0.97 -8.43 5.11
C SER A 15 0.37 -8.01 4.51
N GLU A 16 1.42 -7.86 5.31
CA GLU A 16 2.72 -7.39 4.83
C GLU A 16 3.46 -8.45 4.00
N ILE A 17 3.19 -9.74 4.24
CA ILE A 17 3.69 -10.82 3.37
C ILE A 17 3.03 -10.72 1.99
N ALA A 18 1.71 -10.55 1.95
CA ALA A 18 0.97 -10.37 0.69
C ALA A 18 1.38 -9.08 -0.04
N LEU A 19 1.57 -7.98 0.70
CA LEU A 19 2.09 -6.71 0.16
C LEU A 19 3.44 -6.92 -0.55
N TYR A 20 4.37 -7.62 0.11
CA TYR A 20 5.68 -7.93 -0.45
C TYR A 20 5.56 -8.68 -1.79
N ASP A 21 4.75 -9.75 -1.82
CA ASP A 21 4.54 -10.55 -3.03
C ASP A 21 3.89 -9.73 -4.15
N TYR A 22 2.89 -8.91 -3.83
CA TYR A 22 2.23 -8.05 -4.81
C TYR A 22 3.18 -7.03 -5.42
N VAL A 23 4.02 -6.38 -4.59
CA VAL A 23 5.04 -5.45 -5.07
C VAL A 23 6.04 -6.19 -5.96
N TYR A 24 6.55 -7.33 -5.50
CA TYR A 24 7.53 -8.14 -6.22
C TYR A 24 7.02 -8.59 -7.59
N PHE A 25 5.86 -9.23 -7.65
CA PHE A 25 5.31 -9.75 -8.90
C PHE A 25 4.75 -8.65 -9.80
N ASN A 26 4.33 -7.50 -9.25
CA ASN A 26 4.00 -6.34 -10.07
C ASN A 26 5.21 -5.84 -10.88
N GLU A 27 6.42 -5.89 -10.30
CA GLU A 27 7.63 -5.56 -11.05
C GLU A 27 8.09 -6.71 -11.95
N LYS A 28 8.12 -7.95 -11.45
CA LYS A 28 8.69 -9.10 -12.18
C LYS A 28 7.82 -9.62 -13.31
N LEU A 29 6.50 -9.69 -13.12
CA LEU A 29 5.58 -10.28 -14.10
C LEU A 29 4.93 -9.24 -14.99
N LEU A 30 4.58 -8.09 -14.42
CA LEU A 30 3.84 -7.03 -15.13
C LEU A 30 4.74 -5.91 -15.64
N ASN A 31 6.03 -5.91 -15.29
CA ASN A 31 7.01 -4.90 -15.69
C ASN A 31 6.59 -3.46 -15.33
N ASN A 32 5.83 -3.32 -14.24
CA ASN A 32 5.47 -2.03 -13.65
C ASN A 32 6.58 -1.53 -12.72
N ARG A 33 6.51 -0.25 -12.33
CA ARG A 33 7.39 0.33 -11.31
C ARG A 33 6.64 0.44 -10.00
N SER A 34 7.28 0.07 -8.90
CA SER A 34 6.64 0.07 -7.59
C SER A 34 7.39 0.93 -6.57
N VAL A 35 6.65 1.45 -5.60
CA VAL A 35 7.21 1.97 -4.34
C VAL A 35 6.36 1.44 -3.20
N ILE A 36 6.98 1.21 -2.05
CA ILE A 36 6.27 0.91 -0.81
C ILE A 36 6.16 2.19 0.01
N ILE A 37 4.97 2.47 0.52
CA ILE A 37 4.68 3.61 1.40
C ILE A 37 4.23 3.06 2.75
N SER A 38 4.81 3.55 3.84
CA SER A 38 4.41 3.15 5.20
C SER A 38 4.52 4.31 6.18
N ASN A 39 3.76 4.22 7.27
CA ASN A 39 3.87 5.16 8.38
C ASN A 39 5.19 4.92 9.12
N LYS A 40 5.98 5.98 9.30
CA LYS A 40 7.28 5.93 9.98
C LYS A 40 7.19 5.62 11.48
N ASN A 41 6.03 5.89 12.08
CA ASN A 41 5.80 5.79 13.53
C ASN A 41 5.18 4.45 13.96
N ASN A 42 5.01 3.50 13.04
CA ASN A 42 4.45 2.17 13.30
C ASN A 42 5.54 1.09 13.36
N ASP A 43 5.15 -0.18 13.45
CA ASP A 43 6.08 -1.32 13.43
C ASP A 43 6.87 -1.35 12.11
N LEU A 44 8.18 -1.22 12.20
CA LEU A 44 9.12 -1.24 11.08
C LEU A 44 10.17 -2.34 11.24
N SER A 45 9.86 -3.39 12.02
CA SER A 45 10.77 -4.51 12.31
C SER A 45 11.34 -5.19 11.06
N ALA A 46 10.64 -5.15 9.93
CA ALA A 46 11.09 -5.72 8.66
C ALA A 46 11.58 -4.67 7.64
N LEU A 47 11.74 -3.39 8.02
CA LEU A 47 12.06 -2.31 7.08
C LEU A 47 13.30 -2.61 6.22
N GLU A 48 14.38 -3.10 6.83
CA GLU A 48 15.63 -3.41 6.12
C GLU A 48 15.41 -4.44 5.00
N LYS A 49 14.61 -5.48 5.25
CA LYS A 49 14.24 -6.49 4.25
C LYS A 49 13.51 -5.88 3.06
N PHE A 50 12.56 -4.99 3.32
CA PHE A 50 11.84 -4.29 2.26
C PHE A 50 12.76 -3.36 1.47
N GLN A 51 13.64 -2.61 2.14
CA GLN A 51 14.58 -1.68 1.49
C GLN A 51 15.66 -2.39 0.67
N GLN A 52 16.00 -3.64 0.97
CA GLN A 52 16.93 -4.43 0.17
C GLN A 52 16.37 -4.74 -1.24
N GLN A 53 15.05 -4.75 -1.41
CA GLN A 53 14.41 -5.15 -2.67
C GLN A 53 13.64 -4.01 -3.34
N PHE A 54 13.14 -3.06 -2.57
CA PHE A 54 12.20 -2.04 -3.05
C PHE A 54 12.59 -0.65 -2.57
N GLN A 55 12.16 0.36 -3.33
CA GLN A 55 12.12 1.72 -2.83
C GLN A 55 11.03 1.83 -1.75
N VAL A 56 11.38 2.37 -0.58
CA VAL A 56 10.45 2.62 0.52
C VAL A 56 10.39 4.11 0.82
N PHE A 57 9.18 4.66 0.88
CA PHE A 57 8.88 6.02 1.31
C PHE A 57 8.16 5.98 2.66
N LEU A 58 8.80 6.49 3.70
CA LEU A 58 8.23 6.58 5.03
C LEU A 58 7.69 7.99 5.25
N TYR A 59 6.41 8.11 5.60
CA TYR A 59 5.79 9.40 5.92
C TYR A 59 5.62 9.55 7.44
N ASP A 60 5.74 10.79 7.91
CA ASP A 60 5.35 11.17 9.27
C ASP A 60 3.88 11.65 9.28
N ASP A 61 3.48 12.45 8.28
CA ASP A 61 2.08 12.88 8.06
C ASP A 61 1.55 12.41 6.69
N PHE A 62 0.30 11.92 6.65
CA PHE A 62 -0.27 11.38 5.40
C PHE A 62 -0.38 12.44 4.28
N CYS A 63 -0.44 13.73 4.60
CA CYS A 63 -0.43 14.81 3.60
C CYS A 63 0.86 14.80 2.74
N GLU A 64 1.93 14.17 3.21
CA GLU A 64 3.16 13.97 2.44
C GLU A 64 2.98 12.98 1.29
N VAL A 65 2.10 11.99 1.47
CA VAL A 65 1.85 10.93 0.49
C VAL A 65 1.32 11.53 -0.81
N ASP A 66 0.29 12.37 -0.77
CA ASP A 66 -0.25 13.00 -1.98
C ASP A 66 0.76 13.91 -2.69
N ARG A 67 1.60 14.63 -1.93
CA ARG A 67 2.69 15.44 -2.52
C ARG A 67 3.70 14.56 -3.24
N PHE A 68 4.11 13.46 -2.61
CA PHE A 68 5.04 12.49 -3.18
C PHE A 68 4.47 11.82 -4.44
N LEU A 69 3.24 11.30 -4.36
CA LEU A 69 2.56 10.63 -5.47
C LEU A 69 2.41 11.55 -6.68
N LYS A 70 1.99 12.81 -6.46
CA LYS A 70 1.83 13.80 -7.53
C LYS A 70 3.16 14.20 -8.15
N LYS A 71 4.20 14.47 -7.33
CA LYS A 71 5.53 14.83 -7.81
C LYS A 71 6.14 13.73 -8.69
N GLU A 72 5.97 12.49 -8.27
CA GLU A 72 6.57 11.32 -8.91
C GLU A 72 5.72 10.72 -10.04
N GLY A 73 4.49 11.22 -10.25
CA GLY A 73 3.58 10.79 -11.31
C GLY A 73 3.10 9.35 -11.15
N PHE A 74 2.55 9.00 -9.98
CA PHE A 74 1.96 7.68 -9.74
C PHE A 74 0.56 7.55 -10.36
N ASP A 75 0.30 6.39 -10.97
CA ASP A 75 -0.98 6.07 -11.60
C ASP A 75 -2.00 5.52 -10.59
N ILE A 76 -1.51 4.67 -9.66
CA ILE A 76 -2.34 3.95 -8.69
C ILE A 76 -1.72 4.05 -7.30
N PHE A 77 -2.57 4.29 -6.30
CA PHE A 77 -2.32 4.12 -4.88
C PHE A 77 -3.11 2.90 -4.39
N TYR A 78 -2.41 1.82 -4.10
CA TYR A 78 -2.93 0.54 -3.64
C TYR A 78 -2.71 0.42 -2.13
N THR A 79 -3.77 0.26 -1.35
CA THR A 79 -3.70 0.09 0.11
C THR A 79 -4.19 -1.30 0.49
N ILE A 80 -3.43 -2.01 1.33
CA ILE A 80 -3.92 -3.23 2.02
C ILE A 80 -4.21 -2.89 3.48
N LYS A 81 -5.48 -2.96 3.89
CA LYS A 81 -5.91 -2.51 5.22
C LYS A 81 -7.24 -3.12 5.66
N MET A 82 -7.63 -2.87 6.91
CA MET A 82 -9.00 -3.13 7.37
C MET A 82 -9.99 -2.23 6.61
N GLY A 83 -11.23 -2.70 6.42
CA GLY A 83 -12.20 -2.04 5.55
C GLY A 83 -12.78 -0.73 6.08
N LYS A 84 -12.53 -0.37 7.34
CA LYS A 84 -12.95 0.93 7.89
C LYS A 84 -12.25 2.08 7.17
N ASN A 85 -12.98 3.14 6.84
CA ASN A 85 -12.38 4.35 6.30
C ASN A 85 -11.61 5.10 7.39
N ASP A 86 -10.28 5.00 7.32
CA ASP A 86 -9.30 5.58 8.25
C ASP A 86 -8.67 6.89 7.72
N GLY A 87 -9.17 7.41 6.59
CA GLY A 87 -8.60 8.59 5.93
C GLY A 87 -7.32 8.33 5.14
N ILE A 88 -6.79 7.10 5.12
CA ILE A 88 -5.63 6.70 4.31
C ILE A 88 -6.11 6.40 2.88
N VAL A 89 -6.39 7.47 2.15
CA VAL A 89 -6.92 7.45 0.78
C VAL A 89 -6.33 8.63 0.02
N SER A 90 -5.52 8.37 -1.00
CA SER A 90 -4.90 9.43 -1.82
C SER A 90 -5.93 10.20 -2.64
N THR A 91 -5.75 11.51 -2.83
CA THR A 91 -6.64 12.33 -3.67
C THR A 91 -6.11 12.58 -5.07
N VAL A 92 -4.88 12.14 -5.38
CA VAL A 92 -4.15 12.57 -6.59
C VAL A 92 -4.04 11.50 -7.68
N CYS A 93 -4.37 10.24 -7.39
CA CYS A 93 -4.34 9.15 -8.35
C CYS A 93 -5.45 8.12 -8.10
N LYS A 94 -5.46 7.04 -8.90
CA LYS A 94 -6.47 5.99 -8.76
C LYS A 94 -6.25 5.19 -7.47
N LYS A 95 -7.28 5.04 -6.65
CA LYS A 95 -7.24 4.43 -5.33
C LYS A 95 -7.78 3.00 -5.39
N VAL A 96 -6.99 2.02 -4.98
CA VAL A 96 -7.41 0.62 -4.86
C VAL A 96 -7.27 0.19 -3.40
N VAL A 97 -8.38 -0.20 -2.78
CA VAL A 97 -8.42 -0.67 -1.39
C VAL A 97 -8.61 -2.17 -1.38
N HIS A 98 -7.58 -2.90 -0.98
CA HIS A 98 -7.65 -4.32 -0.64
C HIS A 98 -8.00 -4.46 0.84
N CYS A 99 -9.27 -4.73 1.09
CA CYS A 99 -9.84 -4.87 2.42
C CYS A 99 -9.61 -6.28 2.96
N VAL A 100 -8.80 -6.45 4.00
CA VAL A 100 -8.49 -7.77 4.57
C VAL A 100 -9.42 -8.21 5.72
N PHE A 101 -10.14 -7.27 6.35
CA PHE A 101 -11.11 -7.54 7.43
C PHE A 101 -12.19 -6.44 7.47
N CYS A 102 -13.36 -6.73 8.05
CA CYS A 102 -14.45 -5.76 8.29
C CYS A 102 -14.81 -4.95 7.03
N ALA A 103 -15.40 -5.63 6.03
CA ALA A 103 -15.72 -5.06 4.72
C ALA A 103 -17.04 -4.27 4.68
N ASP A 104 -17.40 -3.61 5.77
CA ASP A 104 -18.68 -2.93 5.98
C ASP A 104 -18.68 -1.43 5.60
N ASP A 105 -17.52 -0.86 5.20
CA ASP A 105 -17.36 0.55 4.85
C ASP A 105 -16.58 0.77 3.52
N PRO A 106 -17.19 0.47 2.34
CA PRO A 106 -16.50 0.55 1.05
C PRO A 106 -16.05 1.96 0.67
N HIS A 107 -14.79 2.11 0.24
CA HIS A 107 -14.20 3.39 -0.16
C HIS A 107 -13.07 3.23 -1.20
N GLY A 108 -12.61 4.35 -1.78
CA GLY A 108 -11.66 4.35 -2.90
C GLY A 108 -12.35 4.29 -4.27
N ASP A 109 -11.56 4.22 -5.36
CA ASP A 109 -12.15 4.02 -6.70
C ASP A 109 -12.47 2.54 -6.96
N MET A 110 -11.80 1.63 -6.24
CA MET A 110 -12.02 0.20 -6.26
C MET A 110 -11.83 -0.36 -4.85
N PHE A 111 -12.81 -1.13 -4.38
CA PHE A 111 -12.80 -1.77 -3.06
C PHE A 111 -12.91 -3.28 -3.24
N MET A 112 -11.92 -4.02 -2.73
CA MET A 112 -11.75 -5.45 -2.94
C MET A 112 -11.68 -6.15 -1.59
N PRO A 113 -12.78 -6.75 -1.08
CA PRO A 113 -12.72 -7.57 0.12
C PRO A 113 -11.97 -8.87 -0.19
N ALA A 114 -10.98 -9.20 0.65
CA ALA A 114 -10.36 -10.50 0.66
C ALA A 114 -11.43 -11.52 1.11
N PHE A 115 -11.87 -12.37 0.20
CA PHE A 115 -12.62 -13.55 0.59
C PHE A 115 -11.62 -14.49 1.29
N LEU A 116 -11.60 -14.45 2.62
CA LEU A 116 -11.13 -15.58 3.39
C LEU A 116 -12.03 -16.76 2.99
N LEU A 117 -11.49 -17.66 2.15
CA LEU A 117 -12.05 -19.00 2.00
C LEU A 117 -12.00 -19.63 3.40
N GLY A 118 -13.13 -19.55 4.10
CA GLY A 118 -13.37 -20.26 5.35
C GLY A 118 -13.56 -21.75 5.12
#